data_AF-B7AVF3-F1
#
_entry.id   AF-B7AVF3-F1
#
_cell.length_a   1.000
_cell.length_b   1.000
_cell.length_c   1.000
_cell.angle_alpha   90.00
_cell.angle_beta   90.00
_cell.angle_gamma   90.00
#
_symmetry.space_group_name_H-M   'P 1'
#
loop_
_entity.id
_entity.type
_entity.pdbx_description
1 polymer ?
#
loop_
_entity_poly.entity_id
_entity_poly.type
_entity_poly.pdbx_seq_one_letter_code
_entity_poly.pdbx_strand_id
1 'polypeptide(L)'
;MFNTKGKMIQNIIVSLGGRVAEELVFDDITTGASQDIKQATQTARSMVTRYGFSKELGLINYDDDSDEVFIGRDLAHARPYSEAVAGRIDDEVKEIIDDCYKQASDIIAKHRDVLDRCAELLIEKEKVTREEFEALF
;
A
#
# COMPACT_ATOMS: atom_id res chain seq x y z
N MET A 1 11.84 10.38 -9.57
CA MET A 1 10.56 11.13 -9.64
C MET A 1 10.15 11.45 -8.21
N PHE A 2 9.79 12.70 -7.89
CA PHE A 2 9.36 13.09 -6.54
C PHE A 2 7.87 12.77 -6.36
N ASN A 3 7.48 12.27 -5.18
CA ASN A 3 6.09 11.97 -4.83
C ASN A 3 5.63 12.82 -3.65
N THR A 4 4.37 13.26 -3.68
CA THR A 4 3.73 13.91 -2.53
C THR A 4 3.19 12.86 -1.57
N LYS A 5 3.00 13.22 -0.29
CA LYS A 5 2.34 12.36 0.72
C LYS A 5 1.01 11.81 0.20
N GLY A 6 0.18 12.68 -0.38
CA GLY A 6 -1.12 12.30 -0.95
C GLY A 6 -0.99 11.27 -2.08
N LYS A 7 -0.02 11.43 -2.98
CA LYS A 7 0.21 10.46 -4.06
C LYS A 7 0.63 9.09 -3.54
N MET A 8 1.47 9.05 -2.51
CA MET A 8 1.88 7.78 -1.88
C MET A 8 0.70 7.07 -1.22
N ILE A 9 -0.15 7.82 -0.49
CA ILE A 9 -1.40 7.28 0.08
C ILE A 9 -2.31 6.73 -1.03
N GLN A 10 -2.52 7.47 -2.11
CA GLN A 10 -3.34 7.01 -3.24
C GLN A 10 -2.78 5.72 -3.87
N ASN A 11 -1.47 5.60 -3.98
CA ASN A 11 -0.84 4.38 -4.50
C ASN A 11 -1.09 3.18 -3.57
N ILE A 12 -1.01 3.37 -2.25
CA ILE A 12 -1.33 2.34 -1.25
C ILE A 12 -2.80 1.90 -1.41
N ILE A 13 -3.73 2.86 -1.50
CA ILE A 13 -5.16 2.59 -1.69
C ILE A 13 -5.39 1.74 -2.95
N VAL A 14 -4.74 2.08 -4.07
CA VAL A 14 -4.84 1.32 -5.32
C VAL A 14 -4.29 -0.10 -5.15
N SER A 15 -3.13 -0.27 -4.52
CA SER A 15 -2.55 -1.60 -4.25
C SER A 15 -3.49 -2.47 -3.42
N LEU A 16 -4.18 -1.91 -2.43
CA LEU A 16 -5.09 -2.67 -1.57
C LEU A 16 -6.45 -2.98 -2.24
N GLY A 17 -6.77 -2.31 -3.35
CA GLY A 17 -8.08 -2.42 -4.02
C GLY A 17 -8.43 -3.84 -4.48
N GLY A 18 -7.46 -4.61 -4.98
CA GLY A 18 -7.68 -6.00 -5.41
C GLY A 18 -8.10 -6.91 -4.24
N ARG A 19 -7.37 -6.84 -3.12
CA ARG A 19 -7.70 -7.58 -1.89
C ARG A 19 -9.09 -7.21 -1.37
N VAL A 20 -9.38 -5.92 -1.31
CA VAL A 20 -10.68 -5.41 -0.85
C VAL A 20 -11.81 -5.90 -1.74
N ALA A 21 -11.63 -5.87 -3.06
CA ALA A 21 -12.63 -6.36 -4.00
C ALA A 21 -12.89 -7.87 -3.82
N GLU A 22 -11.84 -8.68 -3.63
CA GLU A 22 -12.00 -10.11 -3.34
C GLU A 22 -12.81 -10.34 -2.07
N GLU A 23 -12.45 -9.68 -0.98
CA GLU A 23 -13.11 -9.85 0.32
C GLU A 23 -14.59 -9.42 0.27
N LEU A 24 -14.91 -8.30 -0.37
CA LEU A 24 -16.27 -7.80 -0.49
C LEU A 24 -17.18 -8.63 -1.41
N VAL A 25 -16.60 -9.35 -2.38
CA VAL A 25 -17.35 -10.14 -3.36
C VAL A 25 -17.47 -11.60 -2.94
N PHE A 26 -16.38 -12.19 -2.46
CA PHE A 26 -16.28 -13.62 -2.20
C PHE A 26 -16.37 -13.99 -0.71
N ASP A 27 -16.38 -13.01 0.20
CA ASP A 27 -16.33 -13.24 1.67
C ASP A 27 -15.14 -14.14 2.06
N ASP A 28 -14.07 -14.12 1.25
CA ASP A 28 -12.85 -14.89 1.39
C ASP A 28 -11.70 -14.15 0.68
N ILE A 29 -10.46 -14.60 0.93
CA ILE A 29 -9.25 -13.92 0.49
C ILE A 29 -8.25 -14.89 -0.17
N THR A 30 -7.58 -14.43 -1.24
CA THR A 30 -6.58 -15.25 -1.94
C THR A 30 -5.15 -14.83 -1.60
N THR A 31 -4.16 -15.66 -1.96
CA THR A 31 -2.74 -15.28 -1.88
C THR A 31 -2.27 -14.35 -3.00
N GLY A 32 -3.16 -14.02 -3.95
CA GLY A 32 -2.85 -13.20 -5.14
C GLY A 32 -2.41 -11.77 -4.82
N ALA A 33 -2.97 -11.17 -3.77
CA ALA A 33 -2.65 -9.80 -3.34
C ALA A 33 -1.30 -9.65 -2.61
N SER A 34 -0.49 -10.71 -2.49
CA SER A 34 0.76 -10.70 -1.71
C SER A 34 1.76 -9.64 -2.17
N GLN A 35 1.92 -9.46 -3.49
CA GLN A 35 2.83 -8.48 -4.07
C GLN A 35 2.35 -7.04 -3.85
N ASP A 36 1.03 -6.83 -3.83
CA ASP A 36 0.43 -5.52 -3.55
C ASP A 36 0.57 -5.14 -2.07
N ILE A 37 0.32 -6.08 -1.16
CA ILE A 37 0.53 -5.89 0.29
C ILE A 37 1.99 -5.54 0.58
N LYS A 38 2.93 -6.23 -0.07
CA LYS A 38 4.36 -5.95 0.08
C LYS A 38 4.71 -4.52 -0.35
N GLN A 39 4.22 -4.08 -1.52
CA GLN A 39 4.47 -2.73 -2.03
C GLN A 39 3.81 -1.66 -1.17
N ALA A 40 2.56 -1.88 -0.74
CA ALA A 40 1.84 -1.01 0.17
C ALA A 40 2.61 -0.82 1.49
N THR A 41 3.04 -1.92 2.09
CA THR A 41 3.81 -1.91 3.35
C THR A 41 5.15 -1.19 3.21
N GLN A 42 5.89 -1.46 2.12
CA GLN A 42 7.17 -0.78 1.87
C GLN A 42 6.99 0.73 1.66
N THR A 43 5.92 1.12 0.96
CA THR A 43 5.59 2.53 0.73
C THR A 43 5.25 3.21 2.06
N ALA A 44 4.34 2.63 2.85
CA ALA A 44 3.97 3.14 4.18
C ALA A 44 5.19 3.24 5.11
N ARG A 45 6.06 2.22 5.13
CA ARG A 45 7.29 2.26 5.91
C ARG A 45 8.20 3.39 5.47
N SER A 46 8.42 3.58 4.17
CA SER A 46 9.22 4.69 3.64
C SER A 46 8.63 6.06 3.99
N MET A 47 7.30 6.20 3.99
CA MET A 47 6.63 7.43 4.43
C MET A 47 6.99 7.77 5.87
N VAL A 48 7.04 6.77 6.75
CA VAL A 48 7.35 6.94 8.17
C VAL A 48 8.84 7.14 8.40
N THR A 49 9.68 6.22 7.89
CA THR A 49 11.10 6.14 8.24
C THR A 49 11.98 7.07 7.41
N ARG A 50 11.68 7.26 6.13
CA ARG A 50 12.57 7.99 5.20
C ARG A 50 12.14 9.42 4.95
N TYR A 51 10.82 9.63 4.83
CA TYR A 51 10.25 10.92 4.42
C TYR A 51 9.67 11.73 5.58
N GLY A 52 9.63 11.19 6.81
CA GLY A 52 9.18 11.90 8.00
C GLY A 52 7.71 12.33 7.94
N PHE A 53 6.84 11.55 7.31
CA PHE A 53 5.40 11.86 7.19
C PHE A 53 4.57 11.48 8.42
N SER A 54 5.19 10.84 9.40
CA SER A 54 4.61 10.58 10.72
C SER A 54 4.59 11.86 11.55
N LYS A 55 3.43 12.18 12.13
CA LYS A 55 3.32 13.30 13.08
C LYS A 55 3.95 12.94 14.42
N GLU A 56 3.92 11.66 14.78
CA GLU A 56 4.38 11.15 16.07
C GLU A 56 5.91 11.03 16.14
N LEU A 57 6.52 10.58 15.05
CA LEU A 57 7.98 10.39 14.93
C LEU A 57 8.69 11.61 14.33
N GLY A 58 7.95 12.53 13.71
CA GLY A 58 8.44 13.80 13.21
C GLY A 58 9.28 13.70 11.93
N LEU A 59 9.93 14.82 11.60
CA LEU A 59 10.74 15.00 10.38
C LEU A 59 12.16 14.44 10.56
N ILE A 60 12.26 13.14 10.89
CA ILE A 60 13.52 12.44 11.12
C ILE A 60 13.65 11.31 10.11
N ASN A 61 14.85 11.15 9.55
CA ASN A 61 15.20 9.98 8.74
C ASN A 61 15.72 8.87 9.67
N TYR A 62 14.94 7.81 9.81
CA TYR A 62 15.27 6.59 10.53
C TYR A 62 15.81 5.49 9.61
N ASP A 63 15.81 5.71 8.29
CA ASP A 63 16.34 4.76 7.32
C ASP A 63 17.87 4.76 7.35
N ASP A 64 18.47 3.58 7.45
CA ASP A 64 19.93 3.40 7.41
C ASP A 64 20.33 3.10 5.98
N ASP A 65 20.15 4.09 5.10
CA ASP A 65 20.55 3.97 3.69
C ASP A 65 22.07 4.24 3.61
N SER A 66 22.86 3.37 4.25
CA SER A 66 24.26 3.23 3.92
C SER A 66 24.32 2.51 2.57
N ASP A 67 24.28 3.27 1.48
CA ASP A 67 24.61 2.89 0.09
C ASP A 67 26.05 2.32 -0.07
N GLU A 68 26.73 1.95 1.03
CA GLU A 68 28.00 1.25 0.98
C GLU A 68 27.75 -0.23 0.73
N VAL A 69 28.06 -0.67 -0.49
CA VAL A 69 28.28 -2.08 -0.86
C VAL A 69 29.48 -2.60 -0.07
N PHE A 70 29.31 -2.85 1.22
CA PHE A 70 30.34 -3.45 2.04
C PHE A 70 30.34 -4.97 1.79
N ILE A 71 31.33 -5.42 1.03
CA ILE A 71 31.62 -6.84 0.79
C ILE A 71 32.07 -7.47 2.12
N GLY A 72 31.11 -7.80 2.97
CA GLY A 72 31.35 -8.27 4.32
C GLY A 72 30.11 -8.95 4.88
N ARG A 73 30.05 -10.26 4.63
CA ARG A 73 29.11 -11.21 5.23
C ARG A 73 29.00 -10.98 6.75
N ASP A 74 27.76 -10.98 7.27
CA ASP A 74 27.41 -11.19 8.68
C ASP A 74 27.87 -10.13 9.71
N LEU A 75 27.45 -8.88 9.54
CA LEU A 75 27.35 -7.93 10.66
C LEU A 75 25.90 -7.49 10.78
N ALA A 76 25.28 -7.84 11.90
CA ALA A 76 23.93 -7.43 12.26
C ALA A 76 23.76 -5.93 11.99
N HIS A 77 22.91 -5.58 11.03
CA HIS A 77 22.48 -4.20 10.81
C HIS A 77 21.79 -3.74 12.09
N ALA A 78 22.55 -3.08 12.97
CA ALA A 78 22.01 -2.44 14.14
C ALA A 78 21.16 -1.27 13.63
N ARG A 79 19.85 -1.35 13.85
CA ARG A 79 18.94 -0.25 13.53
C ARG A 79 19.46 1.02 14.22
N PRO A 80 19.47 2.20 13.55
CA PRO A 80 19.98 3.43 14.15
C PRO A 80 19.03 4.03 15.21
N TYR A 81 18.03 3.27 15.64
CA TYR A 81 16.99 3.68 16.57
C TYR A 81 16.67 2.57 17.57
N SER A 82 16.11 2.97 18.72
CA SER A 82 15.76 2.04 19.80
C SER A 82 14.59 1.14 19.45
N GLU A 83 14.44 0.02 20.16
CA GLU A 83 13.27 -0.87 20.04
C GLU A 83 11.95 -0.13 20.29
N ALA A 84 11.94 0.86 21.19
CA ALA A 84 10.76 1.69 21.42
C ALA A 84 10.37 2.51 20.19
N VAL A 85 11.35 3.03 19.44
CA VAL A 85 11.10 3.72 18.18
C VAL A 85 10.69 2.74 17.08
N ALA A 86 11.28 1.54 17.07
CA ALA A 86 10.90 0.49 16.13
C ALA A 86 9.42 0.11 16.26
N GLY A 87 8.94 -0.09 17.50
CA GLY A 87 7.52 -0.36 17.75
C GLY A 87 6.62 0.77 17.25
N ARG A 88 6.97 2.02 17.52
CA ARG A 88 6.21 3.20 17.03
C ARG A 88 6.18 3.29 15.51
N ILE A 89 7.28 2.94 14.83
CA ILE A 89 7.31 2.86 13.36
C ILE A 89 6.30 1.81 12.87
N ASP A 90 6.30 0.63 13.47
CA ASP A 90 5.42 -0.46 13.05
C ASP A 90 3.93 -0.12 13.31
N ASP A 91 3.63 0.56 14.43
CA ASP A 91 2.29 1.07 14.74
C ASP A 91 1.82 2.11 13.71
N GLU A 92 2.65 3.10 13.37
CA GLU A 92 2.33 4.13 12.35
C GLU A 92 2.16 3.52 10.95
N VAL A 93 2.97 2.52 10.59
CA VAL A 93 2.81 1.79 9.33
C VAL A 93 1.48 1.05 9.30
N LYS A 94 1.12 0.38 10.39
CA LYS A 94 -0.16 -0.31 10.52
C LYS A 94 -1.33 0.66 10.38
N GLU A 95 -1.30 1.81 11.05
CA GLU A 95 -2.35 2.83 10.98
C GLU A 95 -2.54 3.34 9.54
N ILE A 96 -1.45 3.65 8.83
CA ILE A 96 -1.52 4.07 7.42
C ILE A 96 -2.18 3.00 6.55
N ILE A 97 -1.82 1.72 6.73
CA ILE A 97 -2.37 0.62 5.95
C ILE A 97 -3.86 0.42 6.27
N ASP A 98 -4.24 0.41 7.54
CA ASP A 98 -5.62 0.24 8.00
C ASP A 98 -6.52 1.36 7.45
N ASP A 99 -6.05 2.62 7.49
CA ASP A 99 -6.76 3.77 6.93
C ASP A 99 -6.92 3.70 5.41
N CYS A 100 -5.88 3.25 4.70
CA CYS A 100 -5.93 3.07 3.25
C CYS A 100 -6.83 1.90 2.85
N TYR A 101 -6.80 0.81 3.61
CA TYR A 101 -7.68 -0.34 3.43
C TYR A 101 -9.14 0.07 3.61
N LYS A 102 -9.45 0.85 4.65
CA LYS A 102 -10.79 1.39 4.88
C LYS A 102 -11.25 2.27 3.72
N GLN A 103 -10.40 3.20 3.26
CA GLN A 103 -10.73 4.05 2.12
C GLN A 103 -10.94 3.25 0.83
N ALA A 104 -10.11 2.24 0.56
CA ALA A 104 -10.30 1.33 -0.56
C ALA A 104 -11.64 0.59 -0.45
N SER A 105 -11.98 0.09 0.74
CA SER A 105 -13.25 -0.57 1.04
C SER A 105 -14.45 0.33 0.78
N ASP A 106 -14.40 1.57 1.27
CA ASP A 106 -15.46 2.56 1.05
C ASP A 106 -15.63 2.89 -0.45
N ILE A 107 -14.53 3.01 -1.21
CA ILE A 107 -14.57 3.29 -2.65
C ILE A 107 -15.17 2.11 -3.41
N ILE A 108 -14.70 0.89 -3.17
CA ILE A 108 -15.17 -0.30 -3.88
C ILE A 108 -16.63 -0.59 -3.51
N ALA A 109 -17.01 -0.46 -2.25
CA ALA A 109 -18.40 -0.63 -1.82
C ALA A 109 -19.33 0.42 -2.46
N LYS A 110 -18.89 1.68 -2.54
CA LYS A 110 -19.65 2.76 -3.18
C LYS A 110 -19.86 2.52 -4.68
N HIS A 111 -18.91 1.89 -5.36
CA HIS A 111 -18.93 1.64 -6.79
C HIS A 111 -19.07 0.15 -7.12
N ARG A 112 -19.80 -0.60 -6.28
CA ARG A 112 -19.95 -2.05 -6.40
C ARG A 112 -20.62 -2.46 -7.71
N ASP A 113 -21.60 -1.70 -8.16
CA ASP A 113 -22.28 -1.90 -9.45
C ASP A 113 -21.32 -1.78 -10.63
N VAL A 114 -20.38 -0.82 -10.57
CA VAL A 114 -19.35 -0.64 -11.60
C VAL A 114 -18.35 -1.79 -11.58
N LEU A 115 -17.95 -2.27 -10.38
CA LEU A 115 -17.09 -3.45 -10.23
C LEU A 115 -17.71 -4.67 -10.91
N ASP A 116 -18.99 -4.96 -10.61
CA ASP A 116 -19.69 -6.13 -11.13
C ASP A 116 -19.82 -6.05 -12.67
N ARG A 117 -20.21 -4.90 -13.22
CA ARG A 117 -20.28 -4.67 -14.68
C ARG A 117 -18.91 -4.78 -15.37
N CYS A 118 -17.86 -4.29 -14.71
CA CYS A 118 -16.49 -4.41 -15.24
C CYS A 118 -16.04 -5.88 -15.28
N ALA A 119 -16.36 -6.66 -14.24
CA ALA A 119 -16.06 -8.08 -14.20
C ALA A 119 -16.80 -8.86 -15.29
N GLU A 120 -18.09 -8.58 -15.52
CA GLU A 120 -18.87 -9.18 -16.61
C GLU A 120 -18.25 -8.87 -17.98
N LEU A 121 -17.86 -7.60 -18.21
CA LEU A 121 -17.22 -7.20 -19.44
C LEU A 121 -15.85 -7.87 -19.66
N LEU A 122 -15.07 -8.04 -18.59
CA LEU A 122 -13.79 -8.76 -18.63
C LEU A 122 -13.98 -10.25 -18.93
N ILE A 123 -15.07 -10.87 -18.47
CA ILE A 123 -15.39 -12.26 -18.83
C ILE A 123 -15.72 -12.38 -20.31
N GLU A 124 -16.40 -11.39 -20.90
CA GLU A 124 -16.75 -11.40 -22.33
C GLU A 124 -15.55 -11.11 -23.24
N LYS A 125 -14.72 -10.12 -22.88
CA LYS A 125 -13.69 -9.56 -23.77
C LYS A 125 -12.25 -9.89 -23.38
N GLU A 126 -12.02 -10.46 -22.20
CA GLU A 126 -10.70 -10.67 -21.56
C GLU A 126 -9.91 -9.40 -21.24
N LYS A 127 -10.17 -8.29 -21.94
CA LYS A 127 -9.51 -6.98 -21.79
C LYS A 127 -10.54 -5.88 -21.94
N VAL A 128 -10.35 -4.81 -21.16
CA VAL A 128 -11.20 -3.60 -21.20
C VAL A 128 -10.29 -2.41 -21.45
N THR A 129 -10.61 -1.57 -22.44
CA THR A 129 -9.87 -0.32 -22.69
C THR A 129 -10.24 0.75 -21.69
N ARG A 130 -9.47 1.85 -21.66
CA ARG A 130 -9.80 2.99 -20.80
C ARG A 130 -11.18 3.55 -21.11
N GLU A 131 -11.49 3.74 -22.39
CA GLU A 131 -12.75 4.33 -22.84
C GLU A 131 -13.94 3.44 -22.47
N GLU A 132 -13.77 2.11 -22.59
CA GLU A 132 -14.80 1.14 -22.18
C GLU A 132 -15.01 1.14 -20.67
N PHE A 133 -13.93 1.22 -19.88
CA PHE A 133 -14.01 1.30 -18.42
C PHE A 133 -14.66 2.60 -17.95
N GLU A 134 -14.28 3.74 -18.53
CA GLU A 134 -14.86 5.05 -18.21
C GLU A 134 -16.36 5.10 -18.52
N ALA A 135 -16.83 4.39 -19.54
CA ALA A 135 -18.25 4.30 -19.88
C ALA A 135 -19.10 3.47 -18.88
N LEU A 136 -18.47 2.81 -17.90
CA LEU A 136 -19.18 2.09 -16.83
C LEU A 136 -19.64 3.01 -15.69
N PHE A 137 -19.04 4.20 -15.55
CA PHE A 137 -19.35 5.22 -14.54
C PHE A 137 -20.40 6.22 -15.04
#